data_AF-A0A6G0ZQ04-F1
#
_entry.id   AF-A0A6G0ZQ04-F1
#
_cell.length_a   1.000
_cell.length_b   1.000
_cell.length_c   1.000
_cell.angle_alpha   90.00
_cell.angle_beta   90.00
_cell.angle_gamma   90.00
#
_symmetry.space_group_name_H-M   'P 1'
#
loop_
_entity.id
_entity.type
_entity.pdbx_description
1 polymer ?
#
loop_
_entity_poly.entity_id
_entity_poly.type
_entity_poly.pdbx_seq_one_letter_code
_entity_poly.pdbx_strand_id
1 'polypeptide(L)'
;MPKKLFLRENSYVPAVYSSFVKQLMDDVCSPMRPNLAVLNTKSDRITDFLKLGFNKIINTVNKHPLDCDHLIVFVIGGISGHEVHSICEATKNCGIRVSIGSTRLLSPFEALHSLFKQV
;
A
#
# COMPACT_ATOMS: atom_id res chain seq x y z
N MET A 1 -14.28 9.02 -0.60
CA MET A 1 -14.77 8.37 -1.82
C MET A 1 -14.05 7.04 -2.01
N PRO A 2 -14.70 6.00 -2.58
CA PRO A 2 -14.00 4.76 -2.90
C PRO A 2 -12.91 5.03 -3.94
N LYS A 3 -11.68 4.60 -3.64
CA LYS A 3 -10.55 4.67 -4.57
C LYS A 3 -10.80 3.77 -5.77
N LYS A 4 -10.66 4.32 -6.98
CA LYS A 4 -10.87 3.59 -8.25
C LYS A 4 -9.52 3.17 -8.81
N LEU A 5 -9.39 1.91 -9.21
CA LEU A 5 -8.15 1.39 -9.82
C LEU A 5 -7.93 1.89 -11.26
N PHE A 6 -9.01 2.28 -11.93
CA PHE A 6 -8.96 2.86 -13.26
C PHE A 6 -9.52 4.27 -13.19
N LEU A 7 -8.67 5.23 -13.57
CA LEU A 7 -9.02 6.64 -13.63
C LEU A 7 -9.28 7.01 -15.08
N ARG A 8 -10.40 7.67 -15.33
CA ARG A 8 -10.77 8.18 -16.64
C ARG A 8 -10.99 9.68 -16.52
N GLU A 9 -10.14 10.46 -17.16
CA GLU A 9 -10.23 11.93 -17.14
C GLU A 9 -11.34 12.45 -18.06
N ASN A 10 -11.48 11.86 -19.26
CA ASN A 10 -12.52 12.22 -20.22
C ASN A 10 -12.93 11.01 -21.09
N SER A 11 -14.08 11.10 -21.76
CA SER A 11 -14.64 10.07 -22.65
C SER A 11 -13.71 9.73 -23.83
N TYR A 12 -12.88 10.68 -24.27
CA TYR A 12 -12.00 10.53 -25.43
C TYR A 12 -10.62 9.95 -25.10
N VAL A 13 -10.27 9.81 -23.81
CA VAL A 13 -8.98 9.29 -23.37
C VAL A 13 -9.17 7.89 -22.78
N PRO A 14 -8.31 6.91 -23.10
CA PRO A 14 -8.32 5.61 -22.44
C PRO A 14 -8.17 5.73 -20.92
N ALA A 15 -8.81 4.84 -20.18
CA ALA A 15 -8.65 4.79 -18.73
C ALA A 15 -7.22 4.36 -18.37
N VAL A 16 -6.62 5.05 -17.40
CA VAL A 16 -5.27 4.76 -16.91
C VAL A 16 -5.37 3.97 -15.62
N TYR A 17 -4.59 2.90 -15.53
CA TYR A 17 -4.48 2.12 -14.31
C TYR A 17 -3.68 2.88 -13.25
N SER A 18 -4.28 3.05 -12.08
CA SER A 18 -3.64 3.59 -10.89
C SER A 18 -3.72 2.54 -9.78
N SER A 19 -2.59 1.91 -9.47
CA SER A 19 -2.55 0.82 -8.49
C SER A 19 -2.97 1.30 -7.11
N PHE A 20 -3.56 0.41 -6.30
CA PHE A 20 -3.91 0.74 -4.92
C PHE A 20 -2.68 1.17 -4.13
N VAL A 21 -1.54 0.50 -4.32
CA VAL A 21 -0.26 0.84 -3.70
C VAL A 21 0.15 2.27 -4.04
N LYS A 22 0.10 2.67 -5.32
CA LYS A 22 0.41 4.04 -5.73
C LYS A 22 -0.50 5.04 -5.02
N GLN A 23 -1.80 4.83 -5.08
CA GLN A 23 -2.76 5.74 -4.44
C GLN A 23 -2.56 5.82 -2.93
N LEU A 24 -2.26 4.70 -2.26
CA LEU A 24 -1.99 4.68 -0.83
C LEU A 24 -0.71 5.48 -0.50
N MET A 25 0.34 5.27 -1.29
CA MET A 25 1.60 5.97 -1.10
C MET A 25 1.47 7.47 -1.37
N ASP A 26 0.69 7.88 -2.38
CA ASP A 26 0.39 9.28 -2.65
C ASP A 26 -0.33 9.95 -1.47
N ASP A 27 -1.27 9.25 -0.81
CA ASP A 27 -1.92 9.76 0.40
C ASP A 27 -0.94 9.88 1.57
N VAL A 28 -0.10 8.86 1.78
CA VAL A 28 0.91 8.84 2.86
C VAL A 28 1.93 9.95 2.67
N CYS A 29 2.31 10.22 1.43
CA CYS A 29 3.26 11.26 1.06
C CYS A 29 2.62 12.63 0.84
N SER A 30 1.30 12.76 0.99
CA SER A 30 0.61 14.01 0.72
C SER A 30 1.02 15.10 1.72
N PRO A 31 1.39 16.31 1.25
CA PRO A 31 1.73 17.42 2.13
C PRO A 31 0.52 17.89 2.95
N MET A 32 -0.69 17.58 2.49
CA MET A 32 -1.94 17.87 3.21
C MET A 32 -2.10 16.98 4.45
N ARG A 33 -1.24 15.96 4.63
CA ARG A 33 -1.26 14.98 5.72
C ARG A 33 -2.70 14.56 6.04
N PRO A 34 -3.45 14.09 5.03
CA PRO A 34 -4.83 13.69 5.27
C PRO A 34 -4.82 12.69 6.40
N ASN A 35 -5.80 12.78 7.31
CA ASN A 35 -5.95 11.77 8.34
C ASN A 35 -6.13 10.45 7.60
N LEU A 36 -5.06 9.65 7.55
CA LEU A 36 -5.05 8.30 7.03
C LEU A 36 -5.95 7.56 7.99
N ALA A 37 -7.27 7.62 7.73
CA ALA A 37 -8.31 7.11 8.60
C ALA A 37 -7.81 5.76 9.01
N VAL A 38 -7.39 5.71 10.29
CA VAL A 38 -6.44 4.73 10.80
C VAL A 38 -6.82 3.39 10.21
N LEU A 39 -5.83 2.60 9.81
CA LEU A 39 -5.91 1.18 9.42
C LEU A 39 -6.58 0.30 10.52
N ASN A 40 -7.51 0.83 11.30
CA ASN A 40 -8.67 0.21 11.92
C ASN A 40 -9.47 -0.51 10.83
N THR A 41 -8.89 -1.62 10.43
CA THR A 41 -9.44 -2.60 9.52
C THR A 41 -10.74 -3.08 10.14
N LYS A 42 -11.85 -2.70 9.51
CA LYS A 42 -13.15 -3.39 9.63
C LYS A 42 -13.03 -4.75 8.93
N SER A 43 -12.18 -5.64 9.43
CA SER A 43 -12.05 -7.01 8.95
C SER A 43 -11.93 -7.97 10.13
N ASP A 44 -12.92 -8.85 10.26
CA ASP A 44 -13.26 -9.59 11.47
C ASP A 44 -12.39 -10.84 11.79
N ARG A 45 -11.29 -11.13 11.06
CA ARG A 45 -10.59 -12.44 11.23
C ARG A 45 -9.06 -12.48 11.08
N ILE A 46 -8.48 -11.98 9.98
CA ILE A 46 -7.02 -12.15 9.72
C ILE A 46 -6.20 -11.04 10.39
N THR A 47 -6.75 -9.83 10.41
CA THR A 47 -6.15 -8.68 11.07
C THR A 47 -6.16 -8.78 12.58
N ASP A 48 -6.99 -9.64 13.20
CA ASP A 48 -7.00 -9.76 14.66
C ASP A 48 -5.74 -10.45 15.19
N PHE A 49 -5.13 -11.34 14.40
CA PHE A 49 -3.80 -11.89 14.70
C PHE A 49 -2.69 -10.84 14.54
N LEU A 50 -2.78 -9.97 13.53
CA LEU A 50 -1.84 -8.85 13.37
C LEU A 50 -2.05 -7.79 14.47
N LYS A 51 -3.29 -7.53 14.88
CA LYS A 51 -3.63 -6.66 16.01
C LYS A 51 -3.08 -7.22 17.31
N LEU A 52 -3.17 -8.53 17.57
CA LEU A 52 -2.58 -9.14 18.77
C LEU A 52 -1.06 -8.92 18.87
N GLY A 53 -0.32 -9.00 17.75
CA GLY A 53 1.14 -8.78 17.73
C GLY A 53 1.59 -7.31 17.61
N PHE A 54 0.82 -6.46 16.92
CA PHE A 54 1.19 -5.08 16.60
C PHE A 54 0.36 -4.01 17.32
N ASN A 55 -0.70 -4.34 18.07
CA ASN A 55 -1.54 -3.36 18.77
C ASN A 55 -0.76 -2.47 19.73
N LYS A 56 0.25 -3.01 20.41
CA LYS A 56 1.08 -2.23 21.35
C LYS A 56 1.92 -1.17 20.64
N ILE A 57 2.25 -1.40 19.37
CA ILE A 57 2.99 -0.48 18.50
C ILE A 57 2.03 0.57 17.90
N ILE A 58 0.82 0.17 17.50
CA ILE A 58 -0.17 1.04 16.84
C ILE A 58 -0.83 2.00 17.83
N ASN A 59 -1.18 1.57 19.05
CA ASN A 59 -1.87 2.42 20.05
C ASN A 59 -1.02 3.54 20.66
N THR A 60 0.30 3.55 20.42
CA THR A 60 1.23 4.52 21.02
C THR A 60 1.60 5.64 20.05
N VAL A 61 1.32 5.49 18.75
CA VAL A 61 1.85 6.37 17.70
C VAL A 61 0.72 7.22 17.11
N ASN A 62 0.38 8.32 17.77
CA ASN A 62 -0.39 9.43 17.18
C ASN A 62 0.49 10.29 16.24
N LYS A 63 1.48 9.69 15.58
CA LYS A 63 2.39 10.38 14.66
C LYS A 63 2.08 9.97 13.24
N HIS A 64 2.08 10.94 12.33
CA HIS A 64 1.93 10.67 10.93
C HIS A 64 3.15 9.86 10.43
N PRO A 65 3.02 8.95 9.45
CA PRO A 65 4.18 8.20 8.94
C PRO A 65 5.35 9.06 8.46
N LEU A 66 5.06 10.30 8.00
CA LEU A 66 6.07 11.30 7.61
C LEU A 66 6.77 12.00 8.80
N ASP A 67 6.28 11.85 10.03
CA ASP A 67 6.97 12.37 11.23
C ASP A 67 8.12 11.44 11.66
N CYS A 68 8.34 10.33 10.93
CA CYS A 68 9.42 9.37 11.12
C CYS A 68 10.42 9.44 9.95
N ASP A 69 11.70 9.33 10.24
CA ASP A 69 12.78 9.37 9.21
C ASP A 69 12.84 8.11 8.33
N HIS A 70 12.02 7.10 8.63
CA HIS A 70 12.01 5.80 7.96
C HIS A 70 10.61 5.19 7.91
N LEU A 71 10.14 4.89 6.71
CA LEU A 71 8.91 4.16 6.42
C LEU A 71 9.21 2.70 6.04
N ILE A 72 8.52 1.77 6.67
CA ILE A 72 8.56 0.34 6.32
C ILE A 72 7.24 -0.04 5.65
N VAL A 73 7.30 -0.53 4.42
CA VAL A 73 6.14 -1.07 3.69
C VAL A 73 6.32 -2.58 3.56
N PHE A 74 5.46 -3.35 4.21
CA PHE A 74 5.50 -4.81 4.14
C PHE A 74 4.22 -5.38 3.52
N VAL A 75 4.34 -6.07 2.39
CA VAL A 75 3.20 -6.65 1.67
C VAL A 75 3.12 -8.16 1.89
N ILE A 76 2.00 -8.60 2.48
CA ILE A 76 1.68 -10.01 2.69
C ILE A 76 0.96 -10.55 1.45
N GLY A 77 1.39 -11.71 0.94
CA GLY A 77 0.84 -12.34 -0.27
C GLY A 77 1.72 -12.14 -1.51
N GLY A 78 2.57 -11.12 -1.48
CA GLY A 78 3.59 -10.85 -2.49
C GLY A 78 3.42 -9.48 -3.15
N ILE A 79 4.50 -8.98 -3.76
CA ILE A 79 4.55 -7.67 -4.41
C ILE A 79 5.15 -7.78 -5.82
N SER A 80 4.62 -7.02 -6.77
CA SER A 80 5.17 -6.93 -8.13
C SER A 80 6.24 -5.83 -8.25
N GLY A 81 7.12 -5.95 -9.26
CA GLY A 81 8.12 -4.92 -9.55
C GLY A 81 7.52 -3.55 -9.85
N HIS A 82 6.33 -3.50 -10.47
CA HIS A 82 5.63 -2.25 -10.77
C HIS A 82 5.16 -1.55 -9.48
N GLU A 83 4.69 -2.31 -8.49
CA GLU A 83 4.30 -1.75 -7.19
C GLU A 83 5.51 -1.25 -6.40
N VAL A 84 6.62 -1.99 -6.40
CA VAL A 84 7.90 -1.53 -5.83
C VAL A 84 8.31 -0.20 -6.45
N HIS A 85 8.26 -0.11 -7.79
CA HIS A 85 8.57 1.13 -8.50
C HIS A 85 7.64 2.28 -8.09
N SER A 86 6.33 2.01 -7.96
CA SER A 86 5.34 3.01 -7.54
C SER A 86 5.62 3.55 -6.13
N ILE A 87 6.02 2.68 -5.19
CA ILE A 87 6.39 3.09 -3.82
C ILE A 87 7.63 3.98 -3.85
N CYS A 88 8.66 3.57 -4.60
CA CYS A 88 9.87 4.37 -4.77
C CYS A 88 9.57 5.73 -5.42
N GLU A 89 8.73 5.77 -6.45
CA GLU A 89 8.33 7.00 -7.13
C GLU A 89 7.64 7.97 -6.17
N ALA A 90 6.64 7.50 -5.43
CA ALA A 90 5.88 8.32 -4.49
C ALA A 90 6.77 8.87 -3.35
N THR A 91 7.72 8.07 -2.84
CA THR A 91 8.56 8.45 -1.70
C THR A 91 9.74 9.36 -2.05
N LYS A 92 10.16 9.43 -3.32
CA LYS A 92 11.27 10.30 -3.78
C LYS A 92 11.15 11.74 -3.31
N ASN A 93 9.93 12.28 -3.33
CA ASN A 93 9.68 13.69 -3.03
C ASN A 93 9.41 13.96 -1.55
N CYS A 94 9.31 12.91 -0.72
CA CYS A 94 8.89 13.00 0.68
C CYS A 94 10.06 13.12 1.64
N GLY A 95 11.30 12.96 1.18
CA GLY A 95 12.51 13.06 2.02
C GLY A 95 12.66 11.94 3.07
N ILE A 96 11.83 10.89 2.99
CA ILE A 96 11.85 9.76 3.93
C ILE A 96 12.65 8.58 3.36
N ARG A 97 13.32 7.82 4.21
CA ARG A 97 13.90 6.53 3.81
C ARG A 97 12.78 5.49 3.73
N VAL A 98 12.78 4.64 2.71
CA VAL A 98 11.79 3.57 2.55
C VAL A 98 12.46 2.20 2.52
N SER A 99 11.93 1.26 3.31
CA SER A 99 12.25 -0.16 3.20
C SER A 99 11.01 -0.92 2.75
N ILE A 100 11.16 -1.69 1.68
CA ILE A 100 10.08 -2.46 1.08
C ILE A 100 10.37 -3.94 1.33
N GLY A 101 9.43 -4.62 1.97
CA GLY A 101 9.47 -6.06 2.22
C GLY A 101 8.21 -6.73 1.70
N SER A 102 8.33 -8.02 1.38
CA SER A 102 7.18 -8.84 1.04
C SER A 102 7.43 -10.30 1.39
N THR A 103 6.36 -11.09 1.44
CA THR A 103 6.49 -12.54 1.59
C THR A 103 7.06 -13.20 0.34
N ARG A 104 6.82 -12.63 -0.84
CA ARG A 104 7.28 -13.10 -2.17
C ARG A 104 7.40 -11.93 -3.15
N LEU A 105 8.28 -12.04 -4.13
CA LEU A 105 8.23 -11.20 -5.33
C LEU A 105 7.37 -11.93 -6.36
N LEU A 106 6.46 -11.21 -7.03
CA LEU A 106 5.50 -11.77 -7.97
C LEU A 106 5.73 -11.22 -9.37
N SER A 107 5.91 -12.13 -10.32
CA SER A 107 5.65 -11.85 -11.73
C SER A 107 4.16 -11.96 -12.06
N PRO A 108 3.68 -11.32 -13.14
CA PRO A 108 2.29 -11.49 -13.59
C PRO A 108 1.92 -12.97 -13.83
N PHE A 109 2.87 -13.76 -14.33
CA PHE A 109 2.68 -15.20 -14.55
C PHE A 109 2.47 -15.96 -13.23
N GLU A 110 3.31 -15.74 -12.22
CA GLU A 110 3.19 -16.40 -10.92
C GLU A 110 1.91 -16.00 -10.18
N ALA A 111 1.49 -14.74 -10.31
CA ALA A 111 0.23 -14.26 -9.75
C ALA A 111 -0.96 -15.02 -10.35
N LEU A 112 -1.04 -15.12 -11.68
CA LEU A 112 -2.10 -15.87 -12.36
C LEU A 112 -2.04 -17.36 -12.03
N HIS A 113 -0.86 -17.96 -12.12
CA HIS A 113 -0.67 -19.37 -11.83
C HIS A 113 -1.04 -19.72 -10.38
N SER A 114 -0.73 -18.86 -9.40
CA SER A 114 -1.13 -19.08 -7.99
C SER A 114 -2.65 -19.06 -7.79
N LEU A 115 -3.38 -18.32 -8.62
CA LEU A 115 -4.85 -18.26 -8.57
C LEU A 115 -5.49 -19.52 -9.18
N PHE A 116 -4.92 -20.04 -10.27
CA PHE A 116 -5.53 -21.14 -11.04
C PHE A 116 -4.99 -22.52 -10.70
N LYS A 117 -3.88 -22.63 -9.95
CA LYS A 117 -3.30 -23.93 -9.57
C LYS A 117 -3.93 -24.55 -8.32
N GLN A 118 -5.20 -24.25 -8.03
CA GLN A 118 -6.02 -25.06 -7.13
C GLN A 118 -6.50 -26.31 -7.89
N VAL A 119 -5.61 -27.31 -7.99
CA VAL A 119 -5.96 -28.71 -8.28
C VAL A 119 -5.25 -29.56 -7.25
#